data_AF-A0A6I6K7F0-F1
#
_entry.id   AF-A0A6I6K7F0-F1
#
_cell.length_a   1.000
_cell.length_b   1.000
_cell.length_c   1.000
_cell.angle_alpha   90.00
_cell.angle_beta   90.00
_cell.angle_gamma   90.00
#
_symmetry.space_group_name_H-M   'P 1'
#
loop_
_entity.id
_entity.type
_entity.pdbx_description
1 polymer ?
#
loop_
_entity_poly.entity_id
_entity_poly.type
_entity_poly.pdbx_seq_one_letter_code
_entity_poly.pdbx_strand_id
1 'polypeptide(L)'
;MAKYYSVFAKTTTDTEVQVVKENQIVISYGYAMSESRYVVYKVEHINNRGFMYHLINTDTKAMDRTDIINPLSKKFGIGRYYDDVKPEFMDAFEVAILLQEAQVKAKAEEDEAEIERIKIGEVKQVGRKRFAEIFPETAQAIIVARLKQDESDMQTDYFASSTQRTVILGFSTHKRDIFSEMRKHASNFEETAYLSKFNQDYEHREKYSMGVGYYLGESKYHGWIIEKVPVYDRSRTIEEFAYIAGIEENIRINKPDGTPTDNPKLEDKTHCTMVEYSAKAVAVFGNTKPIKDELKAMGGRFNNRLTFKGEKIAGWIFPKSKEQRLACYFGLD
;
A
#
# COMPACT_ATOMS: atom_id res chain seq x y z
N MET A 1 33.21 -20.37 21.70
CA MET A 1 33.01 -21.76 21.22
C MET A 1 31.64 -21.84 20.55
N ALA A 2 31.58 -21.70 19.23
CA ALA A 2 30.32 -21.80 18.49
C ALA A 2 30.23 -23.19 17.83
N LYS A 3 29.85 -24.21 18.62
CA LYS A 3 29.44 -25.50 18.06
C LYS A 3 27.98 -25.39 17.64
N TYR A 4 27.69 -25.68 16.38
CA TYR A 4 26.33 -25.73 15.87
C TYR A 4 25.82 -27.17 15.96
N TYR A 5 24.60 -27.32 16.48
CA TYR A 5 23.94 -28.62 16.58
C TYR A 5 22.74 -28.62 15.64
N SER A 6 22.80 -29.42 14.57
CA SER A 6 21.65 -29.65 13.71
C SER A 6 20.74 -30.70 14.35
N VAL A 7 19.58 -30.28 14.86
CA VAL A 7 18.62 -31.17 15.52
C VAL A 7 18.06 -32.20 14.54
N PHE A 8 17.80 -31.80 13.30
CA PHE A 8 17.23 -32.67 12.27
C PHE A 8 18.26 -33.60 11.64
N ALA A 9 19.47 -33.09 11.32
CA ALA A 9 20.53 -33.92 10.75
C ALA A 9 21.28 -34.75 11.82
N LYS A 10 21.06 -34.46 13.11
CA LYS A 10 21.81 -35.02 14.26
C LYS A 10 23.33 -34.88 14.09
N THR A 11 23.77 -33.81 13.45
CA THR A 11 25.18 -33.48 13.24
C THR A 11 25.62 -32.34 14.16
N THR A 12 26.90 -32.31 14.49
CA THR A 12 27.53 -31.20 15.19
C THR A 12 28.62 -30.63 14.29
N THR A 13 28.57 -29.32 14.04
CA THR A 13 29.60 -28.60 13.28
C THR A 13 30.42 -27.77 14.27
N ASP A 14 31.71 -28.03 14.32
CA ASP A 14 32.65 -27.26 15.14
C ASP A 14 33.34 -26.22 14.26
N THR A 15 33.01 -24.94 14.48
CA THR A 15 33.57 -23.83 13.71
C THR A 15 35.04 -23.57 14.03
N GLU A 16 35.55 -24.06 15.15
CA GLU A 16 36.98 -23.91 15.50
C GLU A 16 37.86 -24.91 14.75
N VAL A 17 37.28 -25.84 14.00
CA VAL A 17 38.00 -26.82 13.19
C VAL A 17 37.91 -26.42 11.72
N GLN A 18 39.06 -26.15 11.10
CA GLN A 18 39.09 -25.88 9.67
C GLN A 18 38.80 -27.17 8.89
N VAL A 19 37.70 -27.16 8.12
CA VAL A 19 37.27 -28.31 7.30
C VAL A 19 37.59 -28.15 5.81
N VAL A 20 37.79 -26.92 5.34
CA VAL A 20 38.01 -26.57 3.94
C VAL A 20 39.23 -25.65 3.79
N LYS A 21 39.95 -25.76 2.67
CA LYS A 21 41.13 -24.94 2.36
C LYS A 21 40.83 -23.90 1.28
N GLU A 22 41.73 -22.93 1.15
CA GLU A 22 41.69 -22.00 0.02
C GLU A 22 41.79 -22.75 -1.31
N ASN A 23 41.15 -22.17 -2.33
CA ASN A 23 40.96 -22.67 -3.68
C ASN A 23 40.16 -23.98 -3.79
N GLN A 24 39.63 -24.52 -2.69
CA GLN A 24 38.80 -25.72 -2.71
C GLN A 24 37.40 -25.40 -3.20
N ILE A 25 36.81 -26.32 -3.98
CA ILE A 25 35.42 -26.26 -4.42
C ILE A 25 34.48 -26.78 -3.34
N VAL A 26 33.39 -26.04 -3.13
CA VAL A 26 32.29 -26.34 -2.22
C VAL A 26 30.98 -26.31 -3.01
N ILE A 27 30.10 -27.26 -2.73
CA ILE A 27 28.82 -27.44 -3.38
C ILE A 27 27.72 -26.88 -2.46
N SER A 28 26.90 -25.99 -3.00
CA SER A 28 25.71 -25.46 -2.33
C SER A 28 24.47 -26.14 -2.87
N TYR A 29 23.61 -26.62 -1.98
CA TYR A 29 22.25 -27.05 -2.31
C TYR A 29 21.24 -26.05 -1.77
N GLY A 30 20.47 -25.42 -2.66
CA GLY A 30 19.45 -24.42 -2.35
C GLY A 30 18.02 -24.96 -2.41
N TYR A 31 17.06 -24.03 -2.56
CA TYR A 31 15.64 -24.37 -2.77
C TYR A 31 15.47 -25.28 -3.99
N ALA A 32 14.49 -26.20 -3.94
CA ALA A 32 14.29 -27.25 -4.93
C ALA A 32 15.53 -28.12 -5.21
N MET A 33 16.47 -28.18 -4.26
CA MET A 33 17.76 -28.88 -4.39
C MET A 33 18.60 -28.38 -5.57
N SER A 34 18.44 -27.11 -5.96
CA SER A 34 19.30 -26.48 -6.95
C SER A 34 20.76 -26.52 -6.50
N GLU A 35 21.62 -27.01 -7.38
CA GLU A 35 23.06 -27.12 -7.12
C GLU A 35 23.77 -25.88 -7.61
N SER A 36 24.73 -25.38 -6.84
CA SER A 36 25.60 -24.28 -7.24
C SER A 36 27.00 -24.51 -6.69
N ARG A 37 28.02 -24.26 -7.51
CA ARG A 37 29.42 -24.49 -7.14
C ARG A 37 30.08 -23.19 -6.73
N TYR A 38 30.92 -23.28 -5.70
CA TYR A 38 31.62 -22.16 -5.12
C TYR A 38 33.08 -22.51 -4.91
N VAL A 39 33.97 -21.53 -5.07
CA VAL A 39 35.37 -21.67 -4.69
C VAL A 39 35.65 -20.85 -3.43
N VAL A 40 36.43 -21.43 -2.50
CA VAL A 40 36.87 -20.73 -1.29
C VAL A 40 38.10 -19.88 -1.62
N TYR A 41 37.94 -18.58 -1.77
CA TYR A 41 39.07 -17.70 -2.13
C TYR A 41 39.87 -17.19 -0.93
N LYS A 42 39.27 -17.21 0.28
CA LYS A 42 39.93 -16.79 1.52
C LYS A 42 39.35 -17.57 2.70
N VAL A 43 40.23 -17.97 3.62
CA VAL A 43 39.84 -18.52 4.92
C VAL A 43 40.33 -17.58 6.02
N GLU A 44 39.40 -17.11 6.86
CA GLU A 44 39.70 -16.23 7.99
C GLU A 44 39.34 -16.92 9.31
N HIS A 45 40.17 -16.81 10.34
CA HIS A 45 39.82 -17.24 11.68
C HIS A 45 39.39 -16.02 12.51
N ILE A 46 38.14 -16.01 12.97
CA ILE A 46 37.54 -14.93 13.73
C ILE A 46 37.41 -15.36 15.19
N ASN A 47 38.03 -14.61 16.10
CA ASN A 47 37.94 -14.85 17.54
C ASN A 47 36.48 -14.99 17.99
N ASN A 48 36.20 -16.04 18.78
CA ASN A 48 34.88 -16.41 19.30
C ASN A 48 33.84 -16.91 18.27
N ARG A 49 34.18 -16.96 16.98
CA ARG A 49 33.31 -17.46 15.90
C ARG A 49 33.90 -18.63 15.12
N GLY A 50 35.23 -18.80 15.14
CA GLY A 50 35.93 -19.87 14.41
C GLY A 50 36.27 -19.49 12.98
N PHE A 51 36.40 -20.48 12.10
CA PHE A 51 36.73 -20.30 10.70
C PHE A 51 35.55 -19.75 9.89
N MET A 52 35.81 -18.70 9.14
CA MET A 52 34.93 -18.07 8.16
C MET A 52 35.50 -18.32 6.76
N TYR A 53 34.68 -18.90 5.90
CA TYR A 53 35.00 -19.20 4.52
C TYR A 53 34.40 -18.14 3.62
N HIS A 54 35.23 -17.46 2.84
CA HIS A 54 34.77 -16.53 1.83
C HIS A 54 34.70 -17.25 0.49
N LEU A 55 33.54 -17.17 -0.15
CA LEU A 55 33.15 -17.98 -1.29
C LEU A 55 32.86 -17.09 -2.49
N ILE A 56 33.13 -17.60 -3.69
CA ILE A 56 32.65 -17.01 -4.93
C ILE A 56 31.94 -18.10 -5.72
N ASN A 57 30.72 -17.82 -6.16
CA ASN A 57 29.98 -18.70 -7.05
C ASN A 57 30.70 -18.76 -8.41
N THR A 58 31.00 -19.96 -8.90
CA THR A 58 31.79 -20.14 -10.12
C THR A 58 31.06 -19.66 -11.38
N ASP A 59 29.72 -19.65 -11.36
CA ASP A 59 28.90 -19.29 -12.52
C ASP A 59 28.42 -17.84 -12.41
N THR A 60 27.83 -17.46 -11.27
CA THR A 60 27.21 -16.15 -11.08
C THR A 60 28.19 -15.08 -10.61
N LYS A 61 29.39 -15.48 -10.17
CA LYS A 61 30.41 -14.60 -9.58
C LYS A 61 29.93 -13.87 -8.32
N ALA A 62 28.83 -14.33 -7.71
CA ALA A 62 28.32 -13.78 -6.46
C ALA A 62 29.26 -14.13 -5.32
N MET A 63 29.62 -13.12 -4.52
CA MET A 63 30.43 -13.30 -3.32
C MET A 63 29.54 -13.67 -2.14
N ASP A 64 29.98 -14.64 -1.34
CA ASP A 64 29.27 -15.09 -0.14
C ASP A 64 30.26 -15.41 0.98
N ARG A 65 29.77 -15.62 2.21
CA ARG A 65 30.57 -16.06 3.35
C ARG A 65 29.78 -17.01 4.26
N THR A 66 30.45 -18.04 4.75
CA THR A 66 29.84 -19.01 5.68
C THR A 66 30.86 -19.50 6.70
N ASP A 67 30.42 -19.75 7.92
CA ASP A 67 31.17 -20.45 8.97
C ASP A 67 30.76 -21.93 9.07
N ILE A 68 29.76 -22.36 8.29
CA ILE A 68 29.24 -23.73 8.30
C ILE A 68 29.41 -24.36 6.92
N ILE A 69 30.25 -25.39 6.85
CA ILE A 69 30.37 -26.29 5.69
C ILE A 69 30.47 -27.72 6.22
N ASN A 70 29.64 -28.62 5.69
CA ASN A 70 29.60 -30.02 6.13
C ASN A 70 30.22 -30.96 5.08
N PRO A 71 30.69 -32.16 5.45
CA PRO A 71 31.13 -33.13 4.46
C PRO A 71 29.96 -33.60 3.59
N LEU A 72 30.20 -33.75 2.29
CA LEU A 72 29.20 -34.19 1.31
C LEU A 72 28.71 -35.61 1.61
N SER A 73 29.55 -36.49 2.16
CA SER A 73 29.16 -37.83 2.63
C SER A 73 28.07 -37.82 3.72
N LYS A 74 27.91 -36.69 4.43
CA LYS A 74 26.87 -36.48 5.46
C LYS A 74 25.82 -35.45 5.02
N LYS A 75 25.62 -35.28 3.71
CA LYS A 75 24.66 -34.32 3.16
C LYS A 75 23.26 -34.55 3.73
N PHE A 76 22.65 -33.46 4.19
CA PHE A 76 21.27 -33.46 4.68
C PHE A 76 20.55 -32.18 4.26
N GLY A 77 19.84 -32.24 3.14
CA GLY A 77 19.03 -31.13 2.61
C GLY A 77 19.86 -29.91 2.17
N ILE A 78 19.27 -28.73 2.35
CA ILE A 78 19.85 -27.42 1.99
C ILE A 78 21.09 -27.15 2.83
N GLY A 79 22.17 -26.70 2.20
CA GLY A 79 23.41 -26.37 2.89
C GLY A 79 24.63 -26.28 1.98
N ARG A 80 25.79 -26.01 2.60
CA ARG A 80 27.09 -25.96 1.94
C ARG A 80 27.89 -27.21 2.30
N TYR A 81 28.47 -27.86 1.28
CA TYR A 81 29.16 -29.13 1.43
C TYR A 81 30.49 -29.16 0.70
N TYR A 82 31.51 -29.76 1.32
CA TYR A 82 32.77 -30.06 0.64
C TYR A 82 32.84 -31.55 0.33
N ASP A 83 33.44 -31.91 -0.80
CA ASP A 83 33.69 -33.32 -1.10
C ASP A 83 34.81 -33.84 -0.20
N ASP A 84 34.45 -34.70 0.76
CA ASP A 84 35.36 -35.30 1.74
C ASP A 84 36.07 -36.57 1.22
N VAL A 85 35.66 -37.08 0.05
CA VAL A 85 36.26 -38.26 -0.59
C VAL A 85 37.22 -37.83 -1.69
N LYS A 86 36.80 -36.90 -2.54
CA LYS A 86 37.59 -36.38 -3.66
C LYS A 86 37.52 -34.84 -3.71
N PRO A 87 38.28 -34.14 -2.84
CA PRO A 87 38.33 -32.69 -2.87
C PRO A 87 38.82 -32.17 -4.23
N GLU A 88 38.06 -31.22 -4.79
CA GLU A 88 38.43 -30.52 -6.02
C GLU A 88 38.99 -29.14 -5.68
N PHE A 89 40.01 -28.71 -6.43
CA PHE A 89 40.66 -27.41 -6.28
C PHE A 89 40.69 -26.69 -7.62
N MET A 90 40.42 -25.39 -7.59
CA MET A 90 40.62 -24.49 -8.71
C MET A 90 42.06 -23.96 -8.70
N ASP A 91 42.59 -23.63 -9.88
CA ASP A 91 43.92 -23.03 -9.95
C ASP A 91 43.95 -21.65 -9.28
N ALA A 92 45.04 -21.34 -8.58
CA ALA A 92 45.15 -20.09 -7.82
C ALA A 92 45.06 -18.84 -8.72
N PHE A 93 45.53 -18.92 -9.97
CA PHE A 93 45.43 -17.83 -10.93
C PHE A 93 43.99 -17.66 -11.43
N GLU A 94 43.28 -18.76 -11.69
CA GLU A 94 41.85 -18.73 -12.01
C GLU A 94 41.02 -18.12 -10.89
N VAL A 95 41.30 -18.49 -9.62
CA VAL A 95 40.63 -17.91 -8.45
C VAL A 95 40.90 -16.41 -8.33
N ALA A 96 42.12 -15.95 -8.62
CA ALA A 96 42.46 -14.54 -8.59
C ALA A 96 41.70 -13.73 -9.66
N ILE A 97 41.56 -14.29 -10.88
CA ILE A 97 40.74 -13.67 -11.94
C ILE A 97 39.27 -13.62 -11.51
N LEU A 98 38.73 -14.74 -11.03
CA LEU A 98 37.35 -14.83 -10.58
C LEU A 98 37.06 -13.83 -9.45
N LEU A 99 38.00 -13.67 -8.51
CA LEU A 99 37.92 -12.68 -7.44
C LEU A 99 37.86 -11.25 -7.98
N GLN A 100 38.71 -10.90 -8.94
CA GLN A 100 38.68 -9.58 -9.55
C GLN A 100 37.34 -9.31 -10.26
N GLU A 101 36.83 -10.26 -11.04
CA GLU A 101 35.55 -10.13 -11.72
C GLU A 101 34.38 -10.02 -10.73
N ALA A 102 34.37 -10.84 -9.68
CA ALA A 102 33.35 -10.82 -8.64
C ALA A 102 33.35 -9.49 -7.87
N GLN A 103 34.53 -8.93 -7.56
CA GLN A 103 34.65 -7.62 -6.91
C GLN A 103 34.14 -6.48 -7.79
N VAL A 104 34.45 -6.49 -9.09
CA VAL A 104 33.94 -5.49 -10.03
C VAL A 104 32.42 -5.57 -10.12
N LYS A 105 31.86 -6.78 -10.22
CA LYS A 105 30.41 -7.00 -10.24
C LYS A 105 29.75 -6.54 -8.94
N ALA A 106 30.27 -6.93 -7.79
CA ALA A 106 29.73 -6.55 -6.49
C ALA A 106 29.72 -5.02 -6.32
N LYS A 107 30.81 -4.34 -6.74
CA LYS A 107 30.87 -2.89 -6.70
C LYS A 107 29.84 -2.23 -7.63
N ALA A 108 29.66 -2.75 -8.84
CA ALA A 108 28.65 -2.22 -9.76
C ALA A 108 27.22 -2.39 -9.19
N GLU A 109 26.91 -3.54 -8.60
CA GLU A 109 25.62 -3.79 -7.94
C GLU A 109 25.41 -2.87 -6.71
N GLU A 110 26.47 -2.61 -5.93
CA GLU A 110 26.44 -1.65 -4.82
C GLU A 110 26.22 -0.21 -5.30
N ASP A 111 26.93 0.23 -6.35
CA ASP A 111 26.78 1.55 -6.95
C ASP A 111 25.35 1.74 -7.51
N GLU A 112 24.80 0.73 -8.20
CA GLU A 112 23.41 0.73 -8.69
C GLU A 112 22.39 0.79 -7.55
N ALA A 113 22.59 0.01 -6.48
CA ALA A 113 21.73 0.02 -5.31
C ALA A 113 21.80 1.35 -4.55
N GLU A 114 22.97 2.01 -4.52
CA GLU A 114 23.12 3.34 -3.93
C GLU A 114 22.40 4.40 -4.76
N ILE A 115 22.53 4.37 -6.09
CA ILE A 115 21.78 5.26 -6.99
C ILE A 115 20.27 5.08 -6.79
N GLU A 116 19.79 3.83 -6.70
CA GLU A 116 18.37 3.55 -6.44
C GLU A 116 17.92 4.08 -5.07
N ARG A 117 18.72 3.88 -4.02
CA ARG A 117 18.45 4.43 -2.68
C ARG A 117 18.39 5.96 -2.68
N ILE A 118 19.29 6.62 -3.38
CA ILE A 118 19.29 8.08 -3.53
C ILE A 118 18.00 8.52 -4.22
N LYS A 119 17.65 7.91 -5.35
CA LYS A 119 16.41 8.20 -6.10
C LYS A 119 15.16 8.01 -5.24
N ILE A 120 15.06 6.88 -4.51
CA ILE A 120 13.95 6.63 -3.57
C ILE A 120 13.94 7.69 -2.46
N GLY A 121 15.13 8.07 -1.95
CA GLY A 121 15.31 9.11 -0.94
C GLY A 121 14.79 10.47 -1.40
N GLU A 122 15.12 10.90 -2.61
CA GLU A 122 14.65 12.14 -3.23
C GLU A 122 13.13 12.15 -3.38
N VAL A 123 12.54 11.06 -3.90
CA VAL A 123 11.08 10.91 -4.01
C VAL A 123 10.42 11.01 -2.63
N LYS A 124 10.97 10.33 -1.61
CA LYS A 124 10.47 10.42 -0.23
C LYS A 124 10.59 11.83 0.32
N GLN A 125 11.68 12.56 0.06
CA GLN A 125 11.84 13.94 0.55
C GLN A 125 10.75 14.88 -0.01
N VAL A 126 10.48 14.80 -1.32
CA VAL A 126 9.38 15.55 -1.94
C VAL A 126 8.04 15.14 -1.35
N GLY A 127 7.82 13.83 -1.22
CA GLY A 127 6.56 13.29 -0.73
C GLY A 127 6.28 13.59 0.74
N ARG A 128 7.30 13.68 1.62
CA ARG A 128 7.11 14.12 3.01
C ARG A 128 6.50 15.51 3.08
N LYS A 129 7.05 16.46 2.31
CA LYS A 129 6.56 17.84 2.26
C LYS A 129 5.14 17.88 1.73
N ARG A 130 4.94 17.29 0.55
CA ARG A 130 3.63 17.27 -0.13
C ARG A 130 2.56 16.59 0.73
N PHE A 131 2.87 15.44 1.33
CA PHE A 131 1.94 14.71 2.17
C PHE A 131 1.61 15.50 3.43
N ALA A 132 2.60 16.10 4.11
CA ALA A 132 2.37 16.93 5.29
C ALA A 132 1.45 18.14 5.00
N GLU A 133 1.55 18.75 3.81
CA GLU A 133 0.70 19.86 3.37
C GLU A 133 -0.77 19.44 3.17
N ILE A 134 -1.00 18.28 2.55
CA ILE A 134 -2.36 17.82 2.25
C ILE A 134 -3.01 17.06 3.41
N PHE A 135 -2.22 16.55 4.36
CA PHE A 135 -2.69 15.65 5.41
C PHE A 135 -3.38 16.44 6.55
N PRO A 136 -4.71 16.37 6.70
CA PRO A 136 -5.42 17.20 7.68
C PRO A 136 -5.05 16.83 9.12
N GLU A 137 -5.06 17.80 10.03
CA GLU A 137 -4.82 17.53 11.47
C GLU A 137 -5.94 16.69 12.10
N THR A 138 -7.17 16.81 11.59
CA THR A 138 -8.35 16.07 12.05
C THR A 138 -8.43 14.64 11.52
N ALA A 139 -7.52 14.26 10.61
CA ALA A 139 -7.54 12.94 9.99
C ALA A 139 -7.13 11.85 10.99
N GLN A 140 -8.01 10.87 11.17
CA GLN A 140 -7.78 9.68 11.98
C GLN A 140 -7.48 8.43 11.15
N ALA A 141 -7.70 8.49 9.82
CA ALA A 141 -7.35 7.43 8.88
C ALA A 141 -7.14 7.98 7.46
N ILE A 142 -6.44 7.23 6.63
CA ILE A 142 -6.21 7.49 5.21
C ILE A 142 -6.99 6.45 4.40
N ILE A 143 -7.65 6.88 3.34
CA ILE A 143 -8.33 5.98 2.41
C ILE A 143 -7.41 5.79 1.21
N VAL A 144 -7.02 4.55 0.96
CA VAL A 144 -6.02 4.20 -0.07
C VAL A 144 -6.61 3.17 -1.01
N ALA A 145 -6.27 3.28 -2.30
CA ALA A 145 -6.44 2.22 -3.26
C ALA A 145 -5.13 1.47 -3.45
N ARG A 146 -5.20 0.14 -3.51
CA ARG A 146 -4.06 -0.75 -3.78
C ARG A 146 -4.36 -1.64 -4.97
N LEU A 147 -3.49 -1.62 -5.97
CA LEU A 147 -3.55 -2.54 -7.10
C LEU A 147 -2.91 -3.85 -6.66
N LYS A 148 -3.73 -4.88 -6.54
CA LYS A 148 -3.31 -6.24 -6.25
C LYS A 148 -3.05 -7.00 -7.54
N GLN A 149 -1.95 -7.75 -7.55
CA GLN A 149 -1.63 -8.69 -8.61
C GLN A 149 -1.50 -10.08 -7.99
N ASP A 150 -2.18 -11.04 -8.60
CA ASP A 150 -2.15 -12.43 -8.19
C ASP A 150 -0.79 -13.03 -8.58
N GLU A 151 -0.11 -13.59 -7.59
CA GLU A 151 1.18 -14.27 -7.73
C GLU A 151 1.06 -15.74 -7.33
N SER A 152 -0.16 -16.28 -7.29
CA SER A 152 -0.41 -17.68 -6.96
C SER A 152 0.18 -18.60 -8.04
N ASP A 153 1.01 -19.54 -7.62
CA ASP A 153 1.54 -20.58 -8.50
C ASP A 153 0.54 -21.72 -8.59
N MET A 154 0.02 -21.99 -9.81
CA MET A 154 -0.93 -23.07 -10.08
C MET A 154 -0.44 -24.47 -9.66
N GLN A 155 0.86 -24.66 -9.46
CA GLN A 155 1.44 -25.93 -9.00
C GLN A 155 1.46 -26.08 -7.47
N THR A 156 1.05 -25.06 -6.72
CA THR A 156 1.03 -25.06 -5.26
C THR A 156 -0.30 -24.54 -4.72
N ASP A 157 -0.79 -25.06 -3.59
CA ASP A 157 -1.96 -24.51 -2.87
C ASP A 157 -1.64 -23.17 -2.16
N TYR A 158 -0.61 -22.45 -2.62
CA TYR A 158 -0.13 -21.22 -2.02
C TYR A 158 -0.71 -20.01 -2.75
N PHE A 159 -1.66 -19.34 -2.10
CA PHE A 159 -2.27 -18.12 -2.60
C PHE A 159 -1.45 -16.89 -2.16
N ALA A 160 -0.89 -16.15 -3.12
CA ALA A 160 -0.07 -14.97 -2.85
C ALA A 160 -0.52 -13.79 -3.71
N SER A 161 -0.41 -12.58 -3.17
CA SER A 161 -0.57 -11.36 -3.96
C SER A 161 0.37 -10.26 -3.51
N SER A 162 0.81 -9.44 -4.46
CA SER A 162 1.65 -8.28 -4.23
C SER A 162 0.90 -6.98 -4.50
N THR A 163 1.40 -5.88 -3.94
CA THR A 163 0.83 -4.55 -4.18
C THR A 163 1.70 -3.80 -5.18
N GLN A 164 1.20 -3.66 -6.40
CA GLN A 164 1.92 -3.03 -7.50
C GLN A 164 1.90 -1.51 -7.43
N ARG A 165 0.76 -0.95 -6.96
CA ARG A 165 0.57 0.50 -6.86
C ARG A 165 -0.30 0.83 -5.65
N THR A 166 0.02 1.93 -4.98
CA THR A 166 -0.84 2.51 -3.93
C THR A 166 -1.17 3.94 -4.29
N VAL A 167 -2.45 4.32 -4.18
CA VAL A 167 -2.97 5.66 -4.46
C VAL A 167 -3.71 6.17 -3.23
N ILE A 168 -3.41 7.40 -2.79
CA ILE A 168 -4.12 8.07 -1.71
C ILE A 168 -5.39 8.69 -2.30
N LEU A 169 -6.55 8.20 -1.88
CA LEU A 169 -7.86 8.67 -2.35
C LEU A 169 -8.47 9.74 -1.44
N GLY A 170 -8.04 9.81 -0.18
CA GLY A 170 -8.48 10.86 0.73
C GLY A 170 -8.23 10.54 2.20
N PHE A 171 -8.87 11.32 3.07
CA PHE A 171 -8.67 11.26 4.51
C PHE A 171 -10.01 11.11 5.23
N SER A 172 -9.99 10.41 6.36
CA SER A 172 -11.16 10.16 7.19
C SER A 172 -10.95 10.73 8.58
N THR A 173 -11.99 11.30 9.17
CA THR A 173 -12.03 11.74 10.57
C THR A 173 -12.40 10.60 11.54
N HIS A 174 -12.60 9.37 11.04
CA HIS A 174 -13.02 8.22 11.83
C HIS A 174 -12.10 7.02 11.59
N LYS A 175 -11.74 6.32 12.68
CA LYS A 175 -10.99 5.05 12.63
C LYS A 175 -11.84 3.84 12.21
N ARG A 176 -13.18 3.97 12.20
CA ARG A 176 -14.07 2.87 11.82
C ARG A 176 -14.04 2.64 10.32
N ASP A 177 -14.06 1.38 9.93
CA ASP A 177 -14.14 0.97 8.53
C ASP A 177 -15.56 1.15 8.00
N ILE A 178 -15.76 2.20 7.19
CA ILE A 178 -17.07 2.59 6.66
C ILE A 178 -17.03 2.49 5.13
N PHE A 179 -17.69 1.49 4.55
CA PHE A 179 -17.67 1.26 3.10
C PHE A 179 -18.31 2.39 2.30
N SER A 180 -19.35 3.05 2.83
CA SER A 180 -19.94 4.21 2.14
C SER A 180 -18.95 5.37 2.01
N GLU A 181 -18.04 5.51 2.97
CA GLU A 181 -16.96 6.50 2.90
C GLU A 181 -15.89 6.07 1.89
N MET A 182 -15.46 4.80 1.90
CA MET A 182 -14.55 4.26 0.89
C MET A 182 -15.09 4.47 -0.54
N ARG A 183 -16.38 4.17 -0.76
CA ARG A 183 -17.07 4.43 -2.04
C ARG A 183 -17.05 5.89 -2.47
N LYS A 184 -17.27 6.81 -1.53
CA LYS A 184 -17.24 8.25 -1.80
C LYS A 184 -15.88 8.68 -2.36
N HIS A 185 -14.80 8.08 -1.86
CA HIS A 185 -13.44 8.36 -2.31
C HIS A 185 -13.01 7.58 -3.55
N ALA A 186 -13.69 6.46 -3.86
CA ALA A 186 -13.38 5.62 -5.02
C ALA A 186 -13.46 6.37 -6.36
N SER A 187 -14.36 7.35 -6.49
CA SER A 187 -14.50 8.17 -7.70
C SER A 187 -13.40 9.19 -7.90
N ASN A 188 -12.51 9.40 -6.92
CA ASN A 188 -11.42 10.37 -7.05
C ASN A 188 -10.33 9.90 -8.02
N PHE A 189 -10.32 8.60 -8.35
CA PHE A 189 -9.39 7.99 -9.27
C PHE A 189 -10.17 7.14 -10.28
N GLU A 190 -9.91 7.38 -11.57
CA GLU A 190 -10.67 6.78 -12.67
C GLU A 190 -10.68 5.25 -12.60
N GLU A 191 -9.51 4.65 -12.34
CA GLU A 191 -9.38 3.18 -12.29
C GLU A 191 -10.15 2.56 -11.11
N THR A 192 -10.54 3.33 -10.09
CA THR A 192 -11.37 2.84 -8.98
C THR A 192 -12.82 3.35 -9.03
N ALA A 193 -13.19 4.13 -10.05
CA ALA A 193 -14.49 4.78 -10.11
C ALA A 193 -15.66 3.78 -10.11
N TYR A 194 -15.45 2.57 -10.64
CA TYR A 194 -16.46 1.50 -10.63
C TYR A 194 -16.83 1.04 -9.21
N LEU A 195 -15.90 1.17 -8.25
CA LEU A 195 -16.11 0.85 -6.84
C LEU A 195 -16.98 1.89 -6.12
N SER A 196 -17.27 3.05 -6.72
CA SER A 196 -18.11 4.09 -6.09
C SER A 196 -19.57 3.69 -5.92
N LYS A 197 -20.05 2.73 -6.72
CA LYS A 197 -21.42 2.19 -6.63
C LYS A 197 -21.48 1.11 -5.57
N PHE A 198 -22.62 0.99 -4.90
CA PHE A 198 -22.82 -0.10 -3.95
C PHE A 198 -22.86 -1.44 -4.69
N ASN A 199 -21.97 -2.35 -4.28
CA ASN A 199 -21.97 -3.74 -4.66
C ASN A 199 -21.68 -4.57 -3.39
N GLN A 200 -22.57 -5.48 -3.03
CA GLN A 200 -22.43 -6.30 -1.83
C GLN A 200 -21.25 -7.26 -1.94
N ASP A 201 -21.01 -7.82 -3.13
CA ASP A 201 -19.96 -8.80 -3.37
C ASP A 201 -18.56 -8.20 -3.23
N TYR A 202 -18.46 -6.87 -3.30
CA TYR A 202 -17.20 -6.14 -3.18
C TYR A 202 -16.95 -5.59 -1.78
N GLU A 203 -17.90 -5.71 -0.83
CA GLU A 203 -17.70 -5.30 0.57
C GLU A 203 -17.18 -6.47 1.42
N HIS A 204 -15.86 -6.59 1.54
CA HIS A 204 -15.26 -7.67 2.32
C HIS A 204 -15.02 -7.28 3.78
N ARG A 205 -15.49 -8.12 4.70
CA ARG A 205 -15.45 -7.88 6.15
C ARG A 205 -14.69 -9.00 6.87
N GLU A 206 -13.38 -9.07 6.67
CA GLU A 206 -12.54 -10.16 7.14
C GLU A 206 -11.81 -9.83 8.46
N LYS A 207 -12.55 -9.52 9.54
CA LYS A 207 -11.97 -9.31 10.89
C LYS A 207 -11.87 -10.61 11.71
N TYR A 208 -11.12 -11.58 11.21
CA TYR A 208 -10.72 -12.79 11.94
C TYR A 208 -9.19 -12.94 11.88
N SER A 209 -8.60 -13.83 12.69
CA SER A 209 -7.13 -13.90 12.91
C SER A 209 -6.27 -14.08 11.65
N MET A 210 -6.87 -14.51 10.53
CA MET A 210 -6.20 -14.72 9.23
C MET A 210 -6.86 -13.91 8.10
N GLY A 211 -7.80 -13.02 8.44
CA GLY A 211 -8.51 -12.20 7.48
C GLY A 211 -7.73 -10.95 7.09
N VAL A 212 -8.00 -10.43 5.90
CA VAL A 212 -7.27 -9.26 5.34
C VAL A 212 -7.86 -7.92 5.82
N GLY A 213 -8.84 -7.96 6.72
CA GLY A 213 -9.51 -6.78 7.24
C GLY A 213 -10.69 -6.33 6.36
N TYR A 214 -10.95 -5.03 6.34
CA TYR A 214 -12.10 -4.46 5.63
C TYR A 214 -11.61 -3.76 4.38
N TYR A 215 -12.07 -4.23 3.22
CA TYR A 215 -11.71 -3.64 1.95
C TYR A 215 -12.86 -3.69 0.95
N LEU A 216 -12.84 -2.73 0.04
CA LEU A 216 -13.80 -2.58 -1.05
C LEU A 216 -13.09 -2.95 -2.36
N GLY A 217 -13.48 -4.04 -3.01
CA GLY A 217 -12.83 -4.53 -4.23
C GLY A 217 -13.35 -5.90 -4.61
N GLU A 218 -12.99 -6.37 -5.80
CA GLU A 218 -13.43 -7.69 -6.29
C GLU A 218 -12.76 -8.86 -5.55
N SER A 219 -11.47 -8.72 -5.26
CA SER A 219 -10.66 -9.76 -4.65
C SER A 219 -9.48 -9.14 -3.92
N LYS A 220 -9.03 -9.78 -2.84
CA LYS A 220 -7.78 -9.41 -2.16
C LYS A 220 -6.52 -9.78 -2.96
N TYR A 221 -6.67 -10.63 -3.98
CA TYR A 221 -5.55 -11.15 -4.76
C TYR A 221 -5.30 -10.37 -6.05
N HIS A 222 -6.34 -9.78 -6.65
CA HIS A 222 -6.21 -9.08 -7.93
C HIS A 222 -7.09 -7.84 -8.01
N GLY A 223 -6.72 -6.93 -8.90
CA GLY A 223 -7.46 -5.72 -9.18
C GLY A 223 -7.30 -4.67 -8.08
N TRP A 224 -8.09 -3.59 -8.18
CA TRP A 224 -8.05 -2.52 -7.20
C TRP A 224 -8.87 -2.88 -5.96
N ILE A 225 -8.26 -2.72 -4.79
CA ILE A 225 -8.96 -2.70 -3.51
C ILE A 225 -8.83 -1.33 -2.85
N ILE A 226 -9.88 -0.87 -2.18
CA ILE A 226 -9.86 0.34 -1.35
C ILE A 226 -9.96 -0.09 0.10
N GLU A 227 -9.02 0.35 0.92
CA GLU A 227 -8.98 0.09 2.35
C GLU A 227 -8.75 1.37 3.14
N LYS A 228 -8.97 1.26 4.46
CA LYS A 228 -8.74 2.35 5.40
C LYS A 228 -7.54 2.03 6.26
N VAL A 229 -6.54 2.92 6.23
CA VAL A 229 -5.33 2.81 7.03
C VAL A 229 -5.44 3.75 8.24
N PRO A 230 -5.55 3.25 9.47
CA PRO A 230 -5.68 4.08 10.66
C PRO A 230 -4.39 4.86 10.94
N VAL A 231 -4.54 6.12 11.39
CA VAL A 231 -3.44 6.97 11.83
C VAL A 231 -3.26 6.80 13.33
N TYR A 232 -2.10 6.29 13.74
CA TYR A 232 -1.69 6.19 15.15
C TYR A 232 -0.70 7.28 15.53
N ASP A 233 0.27 7.54 14.66
CA ASP A 233 1.31 8.54 14.85
C ASP A 233 1.47 9.33 13.55
N ARG A 234 1.25 10.65 13.61
CA ARG A 234 1.24 11.52 12.43
C ARG A 234 2.59 11.51 11.71
N SER A 235 3.70 11.57 12.45
CA SER A 235 5.05 11.63 11.88
C SER A 235 5.42 10.29 11.21
N ARG A 236 5.10 9.16 11.84
CA ARG A 236 5.31 7.82 11.25
C ARG A 236 4.46 7.65 10.01
N THR A 237 3.20 8.07 10.04
CA THR A 237 2.33 7.99 8.86
C THR A 237 2.85 8.84 7.70
N ILE A 238 3.39 10.04 7.96
CA ILE A 238 4.02 10.85 6.91
C ILE A 238 5.22 10.12 6.30
N GLU A 239 6.04 9.44 7.11
CA GLU A 239 7.18 8.66 6.61
C GLU A 239 6.75 7.44 5.79
N GLU A 240 5.74 6.70 6.26
CA GLU A 240 5.20 5.52 5.57
C GLU A 240 4.63 5.88 4.19
N PHE A 241 3.94 7.02 4.08
CA PHE A 241 3.35 7.49 2.83
C PHE A 241 4.26 8.40 2.01
N ALA A 242 5.48 8.69 2.47
CA ALA A 242 6.40 9.61 1.81
C ALA A 242 6.72 9.20 0.37
N TYR A 243 7.02 7.91 0.13
CA TYR A 243 7.33 7.47 -1.23
C TYR A 243 6.11 7.57 -2.16
N ILE A 244 4.94 7.16 -1.65
CA ILE A 244 3.68 7.20 -2.40
C ILE A 244 3.34 8.64 -2.78
N ALA A 245 3.39 9.56 -1.81
CA ALA A 245 3.09 10.96 -2.02
C ALA A 245 4.13 11.72 -2.85
N GLY A 246 5.35 11.20 -2.96
CA GLY A 246 6.41 11.75 -3.81
C GLY A 246 6.06 11.66 -5.30
N ILE A 247 5.23 10.68 -5.67
CA ILE A 247 4.74 10.49 -7.03
C ILE A 247 3.37 11.16 -7.14
N GLU A 248 3.27 12.20 -7.96
CA GLU A 248 2.06 13.03 -8.04
C GLU A 248 0.81 12.24 -8.44
N GLU A 249 0.96 11.31 -9.37
CA GLU A 249 -0.15 10.49 -9.84
C GLU A 249 -0.77 9.60 -8.77
N ASN A 250 -0.04 9.34 -7.68
CA ASN A 250 -0.50 8.51 -6.56
C ASN A 250 -1.29 9.32 -5.51
N ILE A 251 -1.51 10.61 -5.73
CA ILE A 251 -2.40 11.43 -4.90
C ILE A 251 -3.62 11.80 -5.75
N ARG A 252 -4.74 11.13 -5.48
CA ARG A 252 -6.01 11.35 -6.16
C ARG A 252 -7.06 11.71 -5.13
N ILE A 253 -6.91 12.92 -4.59
CA ILE A 253 -7.83 13.48 -3.63
C ILE A 253 -8.61 14.55 -4.36
N ASN A 254 -9.90 14.33 -4.56
CA ASN A 254 -10.77 15.44 -4.91
C ASN A 254 -10.71 16.40 -3.73
N LYS A 255 -10.23 17.63 -3.97
CA LYS A 255 -10.36 18.68 -2.97
C LYS A 255 -11.85 18.70 -2.55
N PRO A 256 -12.19 18.72 -1.25
CA PRO A 256 -13.49 19.26 -0.91
C PRO A 256 -13.51 20.65 -1.56
N ASP A 257 -14.50 20.95 -2.39
CA ASP A 257 -14.66 22.26 -3.03
C ASP A 257 -14.35 23.35 -2.01
N GLY A 258 -13.16 23.91 -2.18
CA GLY A 258 -12.49 24.83 -1.28
C GLY A 258 -11.78 25.91 -2.09
N THR A 259 -12.30 26.16 -3.29
CA THR A 259 -12.38 27.49 -3.88
C THR A 259 -13.86 27.67 -4.25
N PRO A 260 -14.55 28.69 -3.72
CA PRO A 260 -15.76 29.19 -4.34
C PRO A 260 -15.33 29.84 -5.66
N THR A 261 -15.09 29.03 -6.68
CA THR A 261 -14.90 29.53 -8.04
C THR A 261 -16.27 29.94 -8.53
N ASP A 262 -16.48 31.26 -8.55
CA ASP A 262 -17.47 32.00 -9.31
C ASP A 262 -18.92 31.50 -9.27
N ASN A 263 -19.69 32.15 -8.39
CA ASN A 263 -21.10 32.47 -8.58
C ASN A 263 -21.96 31.51 -9.42
N PRO A 264 -22.56 30.47 -8.81
CA PRO A 264 -23.90 30.03 -9.17
C PRO A 264 -24.90 30.71 -8.22
N LYS A 265 -24.76 32.01 -7.97
CA LYS A 265 -25.68 32.74 -7.06
C LYS A 265 -26.90 33.35 -7.75
N LEU A 266 -27.11 33.09 -9.04
CA LEU A 266 -28.26 33.65 -9.76
C LEU A 266 -29.05 32.67 -10.63
N GLU A 267 -28.48 31.57 -11.15
CA GLU A 267 -29.20 30.74 -12.14
C GLU A 267 -30.03 29.56 -11.57
N ASP A 268 -29.77 29.09 -10.35
CA ASP A 268 -30.50 27.93 -9.79
C ASP A 268 -31.72 28.29 -8.90
N LYS A 269 -31.90 29.57 -8.58
CA LYS A 269 -33.15 30.05 -7.93
C LYS A 269 -34.35 29.99 -8.89
N THR A 270 -34.09 29.94 -10.19
CA THR A 270 -35.07 30.06 -11.27
C THR A 270 -36.03 28.85 -11.37
N HIS A 271 -35.70 27.71 -10.76
CA HIS A 271 -36.54 26.52 -10.74
C HIS A 271 -37.29 26.27 -9.41
N CYS A 272 -37.26 27.23 -8.48
CA CYS A 272 -38.06 27.18 -7.25
C CYS A 272 -39.24 28.15 -7.35
N THR A 273 -40.46 27.64 -7.19
CA THR A 273 -41.67 28.46 -7.20
C THR A 273 -42.18 28.64 -5.78
N MET A 274 -42.29 29.89 -5.34
CA MET A 274 -42.95 30.26 -4.09
C MET A 274 -44.44 30.46 -4.36
N VAL A 275 -45.28 29.84 -3.54
CA VAL A 275 -46.74 29.86 -3.69
C VAL A 275 -47.37 30.11 -2.33
N GLU A 276 -48.35 31.00 -2.27
CA GLU A 276 -49.22 31.11 -1.09
C GLU A 276 -50.04 29.82 -0.94
N TYR A 277 -49.73 29.03 0.09
CA TYR A 277 -50.34 27.72 0.31
C TYR A 277 -51.64 27.83 1.13
N SER A 278 -51.69 28.80 2.04
CA SER A 278 -52.84 29.08 2.91
C SER A 278 -52.70 30.48 3.52
N ALA A 279 -53.79 31.02 4.08
CA ALA A 279 -53.78 32.29 4.82
C ALA A 279 -52.74 32.35 5.97
N LYS A 280 -52.20 31.22 6.41
CA LYS A 280 -51.17 31.12 7.45
C LYS A 280 -49.82 30.55 6.99
N ALA A 281 -49.68 30.13 5.74
CA ALA A 281 -48.47 29.43 5.28
C ALA A 281 -48.14 29.68 3.81
N VAL A 282 -46.83 29.70 3.54
CA VAL A 282 -46.25 29.80 2.20
C VAL A 282 -45.51 28.49 1.91
N ALA A 283 -45.62 27.99 0.69
CA ALA A 283 -44.92 26.79 0.24
C ALA A 283 -43.93 27.11 -0.87
N VAL A 284 -42.81 26.39 -0.87
CA VAL A 284 -41.77 26.46 -1.91
C VAL A 284 -41.66 25.09 -2.56
N PHE A 285 -41.87 25.05 -3.88
CA PHE A 285 -41.82 23.84 -4.72
C PHE A 285 -40.67 23.94 -5.73
N GLY A 286 -40.18 22.79 -6.22
CA GLY A 286 -39.14 22.73 -7.25
C GLY A 286 -37.87 22.02 -6.80
N ASN A 287 -36.73 22.34 -7.45
CA ASN A 287 -35.43 21.74 -7.14
C ASN A 287 -34.85 22.29 -5.81
N THR A 288 -35.42 21.85 -4.70
CA THR A 288 -35.06 22.33 -3.35
C THR A 288 -33.91 21.53 -2.70
N LYS A 289 -33.30 20.58 -3.43
CA LYS A 289 -32.14 19.79 -2.95
C LYS A 289 -30.89 20.64 -2.71
N PRO A 290 -30.51 21.58 -3.60
CA PRO A 290 -29.29 22.38 -3.42
C PRO A 290 -29.41 23.36 -2.25
N ILE A 291 -30.61 23.91 -2.03
CA ILE A 291 -30.91 24.92 -1.00
C ILE A 291 -31.52 24.35 0.28
N LYS A 292 -31.49 23.02 0.46
CA LYS A 292 -32.15 22.31 1.57
C LYS A 292 -31.74 22.85 2.94
N ASP A 293 -30.45 23.07 3.15
CA ASP A 293 -29.93 23.49 4.45
C ASP A 293 -30.30 24.95 4.75
N GLU A 294 -30.36 25.80 3.72
CA GLU A 294 -30.79 27.19 3.82
C GLU A 294 -32.30 27.30 4.12
N LEU A 295 -33.14 26.51 3.43
CA LEU A 295 -34.58 26.44 3.70
C LEU A 295 -34.86 25.95 5.12
N LYS A 296 -34.10 24.98 5.61
CA LYS A 296 -34.19 24.48 6.99
C LYS A 296 -33.76 25.55 8.00
N ALA A 297 -32.66 26.27 7.74
CA ALA A 297 -32.19 27.36 8.59
C ALA A 297 -33.18 28.54 8.65
N MET A 298 -33.93 28.79 7.57
CA MET A 298 -35.01 29.78 7.54
C MET A 298 -36.30 29.33 8.27
N GLY A 299 -36.31 28.13 8.84
CA GLY A 299 -37.43 27.59 9.62
C GLY A 299 -38.46 26.82 8.79
N GLY A 300 -38.10 26.41 7.58
CA GLY A 300 -38.96 25.60 6.72
C GLY A 300 -39.07 24.16 7.24
N ARG A 301 -40.24 23.56 7.01
CA ARG A 301 -40.45 22.13 7.22
C ARG A 301 -40.69 21.44 5.89
N PHE A 302 -39.92 20.40 5.60
CA PHE A 302 -40.12 19.60 4.41
C PHE A 302 -41.34 18.69 4.57
N ASN A 303 -42.21 18.66 3.56
CA ASN A 303 -43.35 17.76 3.48
C ASN A 303 -43.44 17.18 2.06
N ASN A 304 -43.50 15.85 1.97
CA ASN A 304 -43.52 15.10 0.72
C ASN A 304 -44.94 14.98 0.10
N ARG A 305 -45.97 15.52 0.75
CA ARG A 305 -47.39 15.38 0.37
C ARG A 305 -48.14 16.71 0.41
N LEU A 306 -47.53 17.80 -0.04
CA LEU A 306 -48.23 19.09 -0.17
C LEU A 306 -49.06 19.09 -1.46
N THR A 307 -50.26 19.65 -1.41
CA THR A 307 -51.15 19.70 -2.58
C THR A 307 -50.90 20.97 -3.37
N PHE A 308 -50.43 20.87 -4.60
CA PHE A 308 -50.27 22.01 -5.51
C PHE A 308 -50.86 21.66 -6.87
N LYS A 309 -51.76 22.50 -7.39
CA LYS A 309 -52.51 22.29 -8.65
C LYS A 309 -53.23 20.92 -8.74
N GLY A 310 -53.71 20.38 -7.63
CA GLY A 310 -54.42 19.10 -7.57
C GLY A 310 -53.54 17.86 -7.42
N GLU A 311 -52.21 18.01 -7.50
CA GLU A 311 -51.25 16.92 -7.33
C GLU A 311 -50.50 17.02 -6.00
N LYS A 312 -50.05 15.87 -5.47
CA LYS A 312 -49.22 15.81 -4.27
C LYS A 312 -47.75 15.94 -4.66
N ILE A 313 -47.16 17.09 -4.38
CA ILE A 313 -45.79 17.43 -4.74
C ILE A 313 -44.98 17.62 -3.45
N ALA A 314 -43.73 17.18 -3.47
CA ALA A 314 -42.80 17.41 -2.36
C ALA A 314 -42.34 18.87 -2.34
N GLY A 315 -42.35 19.48 -1.16
CA GLY A 315 -41.96 20.88 -1.00
C GLY A 315 -41.68 21.27 0.44
N TRP A 316 -41.34 22.54 0.64
CA TRP A 316 -41.10 23.13 1.95
C TRP A 316 -42.26 24.03 2.33
N ILE A 317 -42.74 23.94 3.57
CA ILE A 317 -43.76 24.81 4.12
C ILE A 317 -43.19 25.72 5.19
N PHE A 318 -43.60 26.99 5.15
CA PHE A 318 -43.17 28.05 6.05
C PHE A 318 -44.38 28.79 6.63
N PRO A 319 -44.31 29.31 7.86
CA PRO A 319 -45.33 30.24 8.37
C PRO A 319 -45.37 31.53 7.55
N LYS A 320 -46.56 32.12 7.37
CA LYS A 320 -46.73 33.36 6.57
C LYS A 320 -45.85 34.53 7.04
N SER A 321 -45.50 34.59 8.33
CA SER A 321 -44.55 35.57 8.87
C SER A 321 -43.14 35.52 8.24
N LYS A 322 -42.80 34.45 7.51
CA LYS A 322 -41.49 34.28 6.85
C LYS A 322 -41.54 34.57 5.34
N GLU A 323 -42.70 34.96 4.81
CA GLU A 323 -42.93 35.26 3.39
C GLU A 323 -41.99 36.33 2.86
N GLN A 324 -41.88 37.47 3.54
CA GLN A 324 -40.98 38.57 3.14
C GLN A 324 -39.51 38.12 3.08
N ARG A 325 -39.07 37.31 4.06
CA ARG A 325 -37.70 36.78 4.08
C ARG A 325 -37.46 35.80 2.92
N LEU A 326 -38.47 35.03 2.52
CA LEU A 326 -38.39 34.14 1.36
C LEU A 326 -38.45 34.93 0.05
N ALA A 327 -39.26 35.99 -0.03
CA ALA A 327 -39.32 36.89 -1.18
C ALA A 327 -37.96 37.57 -1.43
N CYS A 328 -37.34 38.15 -0.39
CA CYS A 328 -35.96 38.66 -0.46
C CYS A 328 -34.98 37.56 -0.93
N TYR A 329 -35.13 36.35 -0.40
CA TYR A 329 -34.23 35.24 -0.68
C TYR A 329 -34.34 34.74 -2.12
N PHE A 330 -35.55 34.66 -2.68
CA PHE A 330 -35.80 34.26 -4.06
C PHE A 330 -35.73 35.43 -5.06
N GLY A 331 -35.56 36.67 -4.60
CA GLY A 331 -35.49 37.86 -5.45
C GLY A 331 -36.85 38.23 -6.07
N LEU A 332 -37.93 38.00 -5.32
CA LEU A 332 -39.32 38.24 -5.72
C LEU A 332 -39.90 39.56 -5.16
N ASP A 333 -39.05 40.42 -4.58
CA ASP A 333 -39.41 41.74 -4.05
C ASP A 333 -39.43 42.84 -5.12
#